data_AF-A0A2W2B9J7-F1
#
_entry.id   AF-A0A2W2B9J7-F1
#
_cell.length_a   1.000
_cell.length_b   1.000
_cell.length_c   1.000
_cell.angle_alpha   90.00
_cell.angle_beta   90.00
_cell.angle_gamma   90.00
#
_symmetry.space_group_name_H-M   'P 1'
#
loop_
_entity.id
_entity.type
_entity.pdbx_description
1 polymer ?
#
loop_
_entity_poly.entity_id
_entity_poly.type
_entity_poly.pdbx_seq_one_letter_code
_entity_poly.pdbx_strand_id
1 'polypeptide(L)'
;MASMLTRRPDARALALAIFLRRWAGAFSFSADALDSPGTARSGMTLLDAAQRAEQLAPDDPVIVVLSEAGHFEAMPGGHARFIETVEVRRAVLRLFAGPAFDEGQVLAAIADASGPP
;
A
#
# COMPACT_ATOMS: atom_id res chain seq x y z
N MET A 1 -5.82 -33.15 10.63
CA MET A 1 -5.98 -32.80 9.20
C MET A 1 -6.53 -31.38 9.13
N ALA A 2 -5.64 -30.38 9.11
CA ALA A 2 -6.04 -28.98 9.03
C ALA A 2 -6.46 -28.68 7.60
N SER A 3 -7.69 -28.20 7.44
CA SER A 3 -8.22 -27.76 6.16
C SER A 3 -7.36 -26.61 5.64
N MET A 4 -6.55 -26.87 4.60
CA MET A 4 -5.93 -25.83 3.78
C MET A 4 -7.04 -25.16 2.96
N LEU A 5 -7.94 -24.45 3.65
CA LEU A 5 -8.78 -23.46 3.01
C LEU A 5 -7.80 -22.41 2.50
N THR A 6 -7.61 -22.35 1.18
CA THR A 6 -7.03 -21.19 0.50
C THR A 6 -7.82 -19.98 0.96
N ARG A 7 -7.31 -19.29 1.99
CA ARG A 7 -7.94 -18.11 2.59
C ARG A 7 -7.98 -17.09 1.45
N ARG A 8 -9.19 -16.81 0.95
CA ARG A 8 -9.37 -15.79 -0.07
C ARG A 8 -8.78 -14.49 0.48
N PRO A 9 -7.86 -13.82 -0.24
CA PRO A 9 -7.23 -12.60 0.26
C PRO A 9 -8.29 -11.54 0.58
N ASP A 10 -8.06 -10.79 1.67
CA ASP A 10 -8.99 -9.75 2.11
C ASP A 10 -9.14 -8.67 1.02
N ALA A 11 -10.38 -8.26 0.75
CA ALA A 11 -10.65 -7.32 -0.34
C ALA A 11 -9.97 -5.95 -0.12
N ARG A 12 -9.81 -5.51 1.13
CA ARG A 12 -9.15 -4.27 1.52
C ARG A 12 -7.63 -4.39 1.34
N ALA A 13 -7.07 -5.52 1.75
CA ALA A 13 -5.66 -5.86 1.51
C ALA A 13 -5.31 -5.81 0.01
N LEU A 14 -6.16 -6.41 -0.84
CA LEU A 14 -6.01 -6.32 -2.30
C LEU A 14 -6.14 -4.89 -2.82
N ALA A 15 -7.10 -4.11 -2.31
CA ALA A 15 -7.31 -2.73 -2.72
C ALA A 15 -6.08 -1.86 -2.42
N LEU A 16 -5.46 -2.04 -1.25
CA LEU A 16 -4.21 -1.40 -0.86
C LEU A 16 -3.05 -1.81 -1.78
N ALA A 17 -2.93 -3.11 -2.08
CA ALA A 17 -1.91 -3.61 -3.00
C ALA A 17 -2.04 -3.01 -4.41
N ILE A 18 -3.27 -2.89 -4.94
CA ILE A 18 -3.53 -2.25 -6.24
C ILE A 18 -3.11 -0.78 -6.22
N PHE A 19 -3.43 -0.06 -5.13
CA PHE A 19 -2.99 1.32 -4.95
C PHE A 19 -1.45 1.45 -4.99
N LEU A 20 -0.73 0.58 -4.27
CA LEU A 20 0.73 0.56 -4.24
C LEU A 20 1.34 0.26 -5.61
N ARG A 21 0.80 -0.71 -6.35
CA ARG A 21 1.24 -1.00 -7.74
C ARG A 21 1.03 0.17 -8.68
N ARG A 22 -0.08 0.91 -8.54
CA ARG A 22 -0.33 2.11 -9.34
C ARG A 22 0.73 3.18 -9.08
N TRP A 23 1.11 3.38 -7.82
CA TRP A 23 2.21 4.27 -7.45
C TRP A 23 3.56 3.78 -7.99
N ALA A 24 3.86 2.49 -7.86
CA ALA A 24 5.08 1.91 -8.43
C ALA A 24 5.19 2.14 -9.94
N GLY A 25 4.07 2.01 -10.67
CA GLY A 25 4.00 2.33 -12.10
C GLY A 25 4.34 3.79 -12.39
N ALA A 26 3.78 4.74 -11.63
CA ALA A 26 4.10 6.16 -11.79
C ALA A 26 5.59 6.47 -11.51
N PHE A 27 6.18 5.79 -10.52
CA PHE A 27 7.61 5.89 -10.22
C PHE A 27 8.48 5.30 -11.33
N SER A 28 8.07 4.19 -11.94
CA SER A 28 8.80 3.56 -13.05
C SER A 28 8.85 4.51 -14.26
N PHE A 29 7.71 5.11 -14.65
CA PHE A 29 7.69 6.13 -15.71
C PHE A 29 8.58 7.34 -15.39
N SER A 30 8.62 7.75 -14.12
CA SER A 30 9.48 8.87 -13.68
C SER A 30 10.97 8.49 -13.69
N ALA A 31 11.31 7.24 -13.36
CA ALA A 31 12.68 6.76 -13.36
C ALA A 31 13.25 6.71 -14.78
N ASP A 32 12.46 6.23 -15.75
CA ASP A 32 12.84 6.24 -17.16
C ASP A 32 13.06 7.67 -17.68
N ALA A 33 12.20 8.61 -17.28
CA ALA A 33 12.32 10.00 -17.69
C ALA A 33 13.51 10.75 -17.06
N LEU A 34 13.91 10.36 -15.84
CA LEU A 34 14.96 11.03 -15.06
C LEU A 34 16.31 10.29 -15.10
N ASP A 35 16.39 9.12 -15.74
CA ASP A 35 17.51 8.18 -15.70
C ASP A 35 18.07 8.00 -14.26
N SER A 36 17.15 7.79 -13.32
CA SER A 36 17.44 7.83 -11.88
C SER A 36 17.34 6.44 -11.23
N PRO A 37 18.47 5.81 -10.87
CA PRO A 37 18.48 4.53 -10.16
C PRO A 37 17.77 4.58 -8.80
N GLY A 38 17.78 5.73 -8.13
CA GLY A 38 17.08 5.93 -6.85
C GLY A 38 15.56 5.88 -7.01
N THR A 39 15.04 6.46 -8.09
CA THR A 39 13.62 6.42 -8.43
C THR A 39 13.17 5.01 -8.83
N ALA A 40 14.01 4.27 -9.57
CA ALA A 40 13.75 2.88 -9.91
C ALA A 40 13.67 1.97 -8.67
N ARG A 41 14.62 2.12 -7.74
CA ARG A 41 14.62 1.38 -6.46
C ARG A 41 13.37 1.67 -5.64
N SER A 42 12.98 2.93 -5.58
CA SER A 42 11.77 3.38 -4.90
C SER A 42 10.50 2.73 -5.47
N GLY A 43 10.42 2.60 -6.80
CA GLY A 43 9.35 1.87 -7.48
C GLY A 43 9.35 0.38 -7.11
N MET A 44 10.52 -0.25 -7.01
CA MET A 44 10.63 -1.66 -6.60
C MET A 44 10.14 -1.87 -5.16
N THR A 45 10.54 -1.02 -4.21
CA THR A 45 10.07 -1.10 -2.82
C THR A 45 8.55 -0.96 -2.70
N LEU A 46 7.92 -0.15 -3.56
CA LEU A 46 6.45 -0.07 -3.62
C LEU A 46 5.81 -1.37 -4.15
N LEU A 47 6.46 -2.09 -5.05
CA LEU A 47 6.00 -3.41 -5.50
C LEU A 47 6.15 -4.45 -4.39
N ASP A 48 7.24 -4.42 -3.65
CA ASP A 48 7.45 -5.30 -2.49
C ASP A 48 6.39 -5.02 -1.40
N ALA A 49 6.07 -3.74 -1.15
CA ALA A 49 4.98 -3.33 -0.27
C ALA A 49 3.62 -3.80 -0.78
N ALA A 50 3.37 -3.75 -2.09
CA ALA A 50 2.14 -4.28 -2.66
C ALA A 50 2.02 -5.80 -2.44
N GLN A 51 3.09 -6.56 -2.69
CA GLN A 51 3.11 -8.00 -2.46
C GLN A 51 2.89 -8.34 -0.98
N ARG A 52 3.50 -7.58 -0.08
CA ARG A 52 3.26 -7.70 1.37
C ARG A 52 1.81 -7.38 1.73
N ALA A 53 1.24 -6.33 1.15
CA ALA A 53 -0.13 -5.91 1.42
C ALA A 53 -1.14 -7.02 1.09
N GLU A 54 -0.95 -7.78 0.00
CA GLU A 54 -1.84 -8.89 -0.37
C GLU A 54 -1.88 -10.05 0.64
N GLN A 55 -0.83 -10.16 1.46
CA GLN A 55 -0.69 -11.22 2.46
C GLN A 55 -1.23 -10.80 3.83
N LEU A 56 -1.65 -9.54 3.99
CA LEU A 56 -2.19 -9.05 5.25
C LEU A 56 -3.51 -9.76 5.57
N ALA A 57 -3.65 -10.14 6.83
CA ALA A 57 -4.87 -10.72 7.34
C ALA A 57 -5.96 -9.63 7.54
N PRO A 58 -7.25 -10.01 7.55
CA PRO A 58 -8.35 -9.06 7.78
C PRO A 58 -8.26 -8.26 9.09
N ASP A 59 -7.59 -8.83 10.09
CA ASP A 59 -7.34 -8.31 11.43
C ASP A 59 -5.93 -7.72 11.61
N ASP A 60 -5.15 -7.63 10.52
CA ASP A 60 -3.85 -6.97 10.55
C ASP A 60 -4.01 -5.49 10.99
N PRO A 61 -3.16 -4.97 11.90
CA PRO A 61 -3.28 -3.61 12.41
C PRO A 61 -3.34 -2.53 11.32
N VAL A 62 -2.60 -2.70 10.22
CA VAL A 62 -2.62 -1.75 9.09
C VAL A 62 -4.00 -1.72 8.45
N ILE A 63 -4.62 -2.89 8.23
CA ILE A 63 -5.96 -2.99 7.64
C ILE A 63 -7.02 -2.41 8.58
N VAL A 64 -6.90 -2.67 9.88
CA VAL A 64 -7.83 -2.13 10.89
C VAL A 64 -7.77 -0.59 10.91
N VAL A 65 -6.59 -0.01 11.09
CA VAL A 65 -6.39 1.45 11.14
C VAL A 65 -6.94 2.13 9.88
N LEU A 66 -6.59 1.60 8.70
CA LEU A 66 -7.07 2.16 7.43
C LEU A 66 -8.59 2.01 7.25
N SER A 67 -9.19 0.95 7.81
CA SER A 67 -10.64 0.77 7.78
C SER A 67 -11.35 1.76 8.69
N GLU A 68 -10.85 1.94 9.92
CA GLU A 68 -11.41 2.89 10.89
C GLU A 68 -11.31 4.34 10.41
N ALA A 69 -10.23 4.67 9.68
CA ALA A 69 -10.03 5.95 9.03
C ALA A 69 -10.82 6.14 7.73
N GLY A 70 -11.59 5.13 7.29
CA GLY A 70 -12.47 5.25 6.12
C GLY A 70 -11.78 5.17 4.76
N HIS A 71 -10.59 4.57 4.67
CA HIS A 71 -9.85 4.43 3.41
C HIS A 71 -10.35 3.32 2.49
N PHE A 72 -11.38 2.57 2.89
CA PHE A 72 -11.94 1.50 2.06
C PHE A 72 -13.41 1.77 1.75
N GLU A 73 -13.69 1.94 0.46
CA GLU A 73 -15.05 1.98 -0.08
C GLU A 73 -15.45 0.58 -0.52
N ALA A 74 -16.60 0.10 -0.05
CA ALA A 74 -17.14 -1.20 -0.45
C ALA A 74 -17.65 -1.13 -1.90
N MET A 75 -17.26 -2.13 -2.71
CA MET A 75 -17.62 -2.23 -4.13
C MET A 75 -18.49 -3.48 -4.36
N PRO A 76 -19.34 -3.49 -5.41
CA PRO A 76 -20.12 -4.67 -5.78
C PRO A 76 -19.23 -5.92 -5.94
N GLY A 77 -19.78 -7.10 -5.63
CA GLY A 77 -19.04 -8.37 -5.76
C GLY A 77 -18.09 -8.69 -4.60
N GLY A 78 -18.16 -7.95 -3.49
CA GLY A 78 -17.30 -8.16 -2.32
C GLY A 78 -15.88 -7.62 -2.51
N HIS A 79 -15.72 -6.64 -3.41
CA HIS A 79 -14.47 -5.92 -3.63
C HIS A 79 -14.39 -4.69 -2.73
N ALA A 80 -13.19 -4.13 -2.60
CA ALA A 80 -12.98 -2.83 -1.95
C ALA A 80 -12.16 -1.94 -2.88
N ARG A 81 -12.35 -0.63 -2.74
CA ARG A 81 -11.53 0.40 -3.37
C ARG A 81 -10.78 1.15 -2.28
N PHE A 82 -9.48 1.31 -2.48
CA PHE A 82 -8.67 2.15 -1.60
C PHE A 82 -8.86 3.63 -1.96
N ILE A 83 -9.20 4.43 -0.96
CA ILE A 83 -9.41 5.87 -1.04
C ILE A 83 -8.14 6.58 -0.58
N GLU A 84 -7.40 7.09 -1.55
CA GLU A 84 -6.21 7.91 -1.31
C GLU A 84 -6.62 9.30 -0.83
N THR A 85 -6.14 9.70 0.36
CA THR A 85 -6.27 11.07 0.87
C THR A 85 -4.99 11.87 0.60
N VAL A 86 -5.05 13.18 0.87
CA VAL A 86 -3.89 14.07 0.72
C VAL A 86 -2.79 13.70 1.71
N GLU A 87 -3.17 13.23 2.90
CA GLU A 87 -2.29 12.81 3.99
C GLU A 87 -1.51 11.56 3.58
N VAL A 88 -2.21 10.54 3.07
CA VAL A 88 -1.58 9.32 2.54
C VAL A 88 -0.64 9.65 1.38
N ARG A 89 -1.08 10.50 0.44
CA ARG A 89 -0.22 10.95 -0.65
C ARG A 89 1.05 11.62 -0.15
N ARG A 90 0.93 12.52 0.83
CA ARG A 90 2.07 13.24 1.42
C ARG A 90 3.01 12.29 2.15
N ALA A 91 2.48 11.32 2.88
CA ALA A 91 3.28 10.33 3.59
C ALA A 91 4.11 9.47 2.62
N VAL A 92 3.46 8.96 1.57
CA VAL A 92 4.12 8.23 0.48
C VAL A 92 5.21 9.12 -0.15
N LEU A 93 4.89 10.35 -0.55
CA LEU A 93 5.88 11.28 -1.13
C LEU A 93 7.07 11.60 -0.21
N ARG A 94 6.85 11.70 1.11
CA ARG A 94 7.91 11.99 2.09
C ARG A 94 8.93 10.86 2.21
N LEU A 95 8.51 9.61 2.06
CA LEU A 95 9.44 8.46 2.07
C LEU A 95 10.53 8.62 1.01
N PHE A 96 10.17 9.10 -0.18
CA PHE A 96 11.11 9.28 -1.29
C PHE A 96 12.01 10.51 -1.17
N ALA A 97 11.64 11.48 -0.34
CA ALA A 97 12.50 12.60 0.01
C ALA A 97 13.46 12.28 1.18
N GLY A 98 13.25 11.14 1.84
CA GLY A 98 13.96 10.70 3.02
C GLY A 98 15.08 9.69 2.73
N PRO A 99 15.63 9.06 3.80
CA PRO A 99 16.57 7.95 3.66
C PRO A 99 15.91 6.74 2.97
N ALA A 100 16.74 5.76 2.59
CA ALA A 100 16.23 4.49 2.06
C ALA A 100 15.21 3.86 3.02
N PHE A 101 14.16 3.29 2.44
CA PHE A 101 13.05 2.69 3.17
C PHE A 101 12.75 1.28 2.62
N ASP A 102 12.08 0.46 3.43
CA ASP A 102 11.62 -0.89 3.08
C ASP A 102 10.09 -0.98 2.97
N GLU A 103 9.59 -2.16 2.59
CA GLU A 103 8.17 -2.41 2.38
C GLU A 103 7.33 -2.25 3.64
N GLY A 104 7.90 -2.54 4.82
CA GLY A 104 7.22 -2.38 6.11
C GLY A 104 7.06 -0.90 6.45
N GLN A 105 8.08 -0.10 6.19
CA GLN A 105 8.05 1.35 6.39
C GLN A 105 7.04 2.05 5.47
N VAL A 106 6.82 1.55 4.25
CA VAL A 106 5.74 2.04 3.37
C VAL A 106 4.37 1.85 4.02
N LEU A 107 4.08 0.64 4.50
CA LEU A 107 2.77 0.33 5.09
C LEU A 107 2.57 1.09 6.41
N ALA A 108 3.60 1.18 7.24
CA ALA A 108 3.58 1.95 8.48
C ALA A 108 3.31 3.44 8.21
N ALA A 109 4.02 4.06 7.27
CA ALA A 109 3.81 5.47 6.93
C ALA A 109 2.40 5.77 6.42
N ILE A 110 1.80 4.84 5.68
CA ILE A 110 0.40 4.97 5.21
C ILE A 110 -0.55 4.87 6.40
N ALA A 111 -0.37 3.88 7.29
CA ALA A 111 -1.22 3.71 8.47
C ALA A 111 -1.10 4.91 9.45
N ASP A 112 0.12 5.39 9.71
CA ASP A 112 0.38 6.53 10.59
C ASP A 112 -0.25 7.82 10.05
N ALA A 113 -0.29 8.00 8.73
CA ALA A 113 -0.93 9.15 8.09
C ALA A 113 -2.46 9.12 8.16
N SER A 114 -3.03 7.97 8.54
CA SER A 114 -4.47 7.70 8.61
C SER A 114 -4.99 7.65 10.06
N GLY A 115 -4.11 7.44 11.04
CA GLY A 115 -4.46 7.45 12.47
C GLY A 115 -4.77 8.86 12.99
N PRO A 116 -5.41 8.97 14.18
CA PRO A 116 -5.57 10.26 14.84
C PRO A 116 -4.21 10.88 15.19
N PRO A 117 -4.10 12.23 15.25
CA PRO A 117 -2.87 12.94 15.59
C PRO A 117 -2.36 12.65 17.01
#